data_AF-A0A833E0Y5-F1
#
_entry.id   AF-A0A833E0Y5-F1
#
_cell.length_a   1.000
_cell.length_b   1.000
_cell.length_c   1.000
_cell.angle_alpha   90.00
_cell.angle_beta   90.00
_cell.angle_gamma   90.00
#
_symmetry.space_group_name_H-M   'P 1'
#
loop_
_entity.id
_entity.type
_entity.pdbx_description
1 polymer ?
#
loop_
_entity_poly.entity_id
_entity_poly.type
_entity_poly.pdbx_seq_one_letter_code
_entity_poly.pdbx_strand_id
1 'polypeptide(L)'
;MVVVDVREALVRVIVALLAGLLIGLEREKARAVAEERRKKKPSLEEMVVKEIPGLRTFALISLYASSSAYAYSVHLIDANALIVLVAAFAGVATVYAAHRLIIARTGGITTVIVMLVDYIIGLLAGLGATLVAAALAVLTTFMLAIKLPVEKIVGRIRYEELLWSLELAIVLVVVGPFFLTSNIGFFGVSLKSLYLFFALVLTTSYLGYIAVRLKGVEGIAYLALFGGFANSEATTMACLEMMSSEERKKLSLHVVVLANVAMV
;
A
#
# COMPACT_ATOMS: atom_id res chain seq x y z
N MET A 1 34.54 -18.34 -28.67
CA MET A 1 34.95 -18.17 -27.27
C MET A 1 34.12 -17.04 -26.71
N VAL A 2 33.15 -17.37 -25.86
CA VAL A 2 32.26 -16.37 -25.25
C VAL A 2 33.10 -15.52 -24.30
N VAL A 3 33.23 -14.22 -24.58
CA VAL A 3 33.92 -13.29 -23.68
C VAL A 3 32.94 -12.91 -22.59
N VAL A 4 33.06 -13.57 -21.44
CA VAL A 4 32.27 -13.30 -20.24
C VAL A 4 32.86 -12.08 -19.55
N ASP A 5 32.18 -10.93 -19.61
CA ASP A 5 32.56 -9.79 -18.77
C ASP A 5 32.15 -10.07 -17.32
N VAL A 6 33.13 -10.49 -16.52
CA VAL A 6 32.96 -10.86 -15.12
C VAL A 6 32.39 -9.71 -14.29
N ARG A 7 32.72 -8.46 -14.62
CA ARG A 7 32.21 -7.29 -13.89
C ARG A 7 30.71 -7.14 -14.13
N GLU A 8 30.28 -7.24 -15.38
CA GLU A 8 28.87 -7.12 -15.73
C GLU A 8 28.03 -8.27 -15.15
N ALA A 9 28.57 -9.50 -15.20
CA ALA A 9 27.96 -10.66 -14.57
C ALA A 9 27.71 -10.45 -13.07
N LEU A 10 28.74 -10.00 -12.35
CA LEU A 10 28.67 -9.73 -10.92
C LEU A 10 27.63 -8.64 -10.61
N VAL A 11 27.59 -7.56 -11.38
CA VAL A 11 26.60 -6.48 -11.18
C VAL A 11 25.17 -7.01 -11.34
N ARG A 12 24.88 -7.77 -12.40
CA ARG A 12 23.54 -8.34 -12.65
C ARG A 12 23.10 -9.29 -11.54
N VAL A 13 24.01 -10.13 -11.05
CA VAL A 13 23.75 -11.08 -9.96
C VAL A 13 23.55 -10.36 -8.62
N ILE A 14 24.40 -9.37 -8.31
CA ILE A 14 24.29 -8.59 -7.07
C ILE A 14 22.98 -7.80 -7.05
N VAL A 15 22.61 -7.16 -8.15
CA VAL A 15 21.34 -6.41 -8.24
C VAL A 15 20.15 -7.34 -8.03
N ALA A 16 20.13 -8.51 -8.67
CA ALA A 16 19.07 -9.49 -8.47
C ALA A 16 18.99 -9.97 -7.01
N LEU A 17 20.14 -10.27 -6.40
CA LEU A 17 20.21 -10.69 -5.00
C LEU A 17 19.67 -9.60 -4.07
N LEU A 18 20.10 -8.35 -4.24
CA LEU A 18 19.63 -7.21 -3.44
C LEU A 18 18.15 -6.94 -3.63
N ALA A 19 17.64 -7.07 -4.86
CA ALA A 19 16.21 -6.95 -5.16
C ALA A 19 15.37 -8.01 -4.44
N GLY A 20 15.79 -9.29 -4.51
CA GLY A 20 15.12 -10.38 -3.82
C GLY A 20 15.23 -10.28 -2.29
N LEU A 21 16.37 -9.83 -1.77
CA LEU A 21 16.54 -9.53 -0.34
C LEU A 21 15.59 -8.42 0.10
N LEU A 22 15.43 -7.34 -0.67
CA LEU A 22 14.54 -6.24 -0.32
C LEU A 22 13.07 -6.70 -0.18
N ILE A 23 12.58 -7.48 -1.14
CA ILE A 23 11.23 -8.08 -1.09
C ILE A 23 11.13 -9.05 0.09
N GLY A 24 12.15 -9.88 0.27
CA GLY A 24 12.24 -10.86 1.35
C GLY A 24 12.22 -10.25 2.76
N LEU A 25 12.81 -9.07 2.96
CA LEU A 25 12.80 -8.35 4.24
C LEU A 25 11.39 -7.91 4.64
N GLU A 26 10.61 -7.39 3.69
CA GLU A 26 9.20 -7.06 3.95
C GLU A 26 8.43 -8.32 4.37
N ARG A 27 8.67 -9.42 3.66
CA ARG A 27 7.96 -10.69 3.88
C ARG A 27 8.31 -11.32 5.22
N GLU A 28 9.56 -11.23 5.65
CA GLU A 28 10.00 -11.67 6.97
C GLU A 28 9.41 -10.78 8.08
N LYS A 29 9.35 -9.46 7.88
CA LYS A 29 8.67 -8.55 8.82
C LYS A 29 7.16 -8.85 8.92
N ALA A 30 6.50 -9.08 7.79
CA ALA A 30 5.09 -9.46 7.76
C ALA A 30 4.84 -10.77 8.51
N ARG A 31 5.76 -11.74 8.40
CA ARG A 31 5.74 -12.98 9.19
C ARG A 31 5.92 -12.72 10.68
N ALA A 32 6.89 -11.91 11.08
CA ALA A 32 7.11 -11.57 12.49
C ALA A 32 5.86 -10.93 13.13
N VAL A 33 5.20 -10.00 12.42
CA VAL A 33 3.95 -9.38 12.87
C VAL A 33 2.82 -10.40 12.99
N ALA A 34 2.73 -11.36 12.07
CA ALA A 34 1.75 -12.44 12.15
C ALA A 34 2.00 -13.37 13.35
N GLU A 35 3.28 -13.69 13.63
CA GLU A 35 3.66 -14.49 14.80
C GLU A 35 3.35 -13.78 16.14
N GLU A 36 3.52 -12.45 16.22
CA GLU A 36 3.13 -11.67 17.39
C GLU A 36 1.60 -11.65 17.61
N ARG A 37 0.81 -11.54 16.54
CA ARG A 37 -0.67 -11.62 16.62
C ARG A 37 -1.11 -12.98 17.19
N ARG A 38 -0.46 -14.08 16.78
CA ARG A 38 -0.71 -15.43 17.32
C ARG A 38 -0.49 -15.51 18.83
N LYS A 39 0.58 -14.91 19.36
CA LYS A 39 0.86 -14.93 20.82
C LYS A 39 -0.24 -14.25 21.65
N LYS A 40 -0.98 -13.29 21.07
CA LYS A 40 -2.06 -12.56 21.75
C LYS A 40 -3.43 -13.26 21.67
N LYS A 41 -3.66 -14.16 20.72
CA LYS A 41 -4.91 -14.93 20.58
C LYS A 41 -4.61 -16.37 20.16
N PRO A 42 -4.55 -17.32 21.09
CA PRO A 42 -4.38 -18.74 20.76
C PRO A 42 -5.74 -19.36 20.43
N SER A 43 -6.39 -18.92 19.35
CA SER A 43 -7.57 -19.65 18.83
C SER A 43 -7.12 -20.85 18.00
N LEU A 44 -7.74 -22.01 18.25
CA LEU A 44 -7.37 -23.34 17.77
C LEU A 44 -7.38 -23.54 16.23
N GLU A 45 -7.79 -22.55 15.43
CA GLU A 45 -7.93 -22.69 13.97
C GLU A 45 -6.79 -22.09 13.15
N GLU A 46 -5.93 -21.22 13.71
CA GLU A 46 -4.78 -20.64 12.99
C GLU A 46 -3.51 -21.50 13.15
N MET A 47 -3.58 -22.75 12.72
CA MET A 47 -2.49 -23.72 12.96
C MET A 47 -1.32 -23.63 11.97
N VAL A 48 -1.36 -22.80 10.92
CA VAL A 48 -0.36 -22.88 9.81
C VAL A 48 0.16 -21.52 9.31
N VAL A 49 0.62 -20.63 10.20
CA VAL A 49 1.40 -19.43 9.82
C VAL A 49 2.89 -19.75 9.56
N LYS A 50 3.31 -21.02 9.74
CA LYS A 50 4.73 -21.39 9.85
C LYS A 50 5.56 -21.25 8.56
N GLU A 51 4.95 -20.99 7.41
CA GLU A 51 5.63 -21.10 6.10
C GLU A 51 5.39 -19.91 5.16
N ILE A 52 5.45 -18.69 5.69
CA ILE A 52 5.64 -17.53 4.80
C ILE A 52 7.10 -17.59 4.29
N PRO A 53 7.33 -17.57 2.95
CA PRO A 53 8.67 -17.54 2.37
C PRO A 53 9.42 -16.33 2.94
N GLY A 54 10.60 -16.60 3.50
CA GLY A 54 11.39 -15.58 4.17
C GLY A 54 12.40 -14.91 3.25
N LEU A 55 13.27 -14.10 3.84
CA LEU A 55 14.35 -13.39 3.17
C LEU A 55 15.19 -14.27 2.24
N ARG A 56 15.57 -15.46 2.71
CA ARG A 56 16.40 -16.41 1.96
C ARG A 56 15.70 -16.96 0.73
N THR A 57 14.39 -17.18 0.80
CA THR A 57 13.64 -17.76 -0.32
C THR A 57 13.61 -16.79 -1.50
N PHE A 58 13.25 -15.52 -1.27
CA PHE A 58 13.23 -14.50 -2.33
C PHE A 58 14.64 -14.22 -2.88
N ALA A 59 15.66 -14.14 -2.02
CA ALA A 59 17.05 -13.99 -2.49
C ALA A 59 17.50 -15.14 -3.41
N LEU A 60 17.09 -16.38 -3.13
CA LEU A 60 17.41 -17.54 -3.96
C LEU A 60 16.59 -17.59 -5.25
N ILE A 61 15.32 -17.16 -5.23
CA ILE A 61 14.46 -17.07 -6.41
C ILE A 61 15.04 -16.07 -7.41
N SER A 62 15.35 -14.86 -6.95
CA SER A 62 15.92 -13.82 -7.81
C SER A 62 17.31 -14.20 -8.34
N LEU A 63 18.12 -14.91 -7.55
CA LEU A 63 19.42 -15.43 -7.95
C LEU A 63 19.30 -16.52 -9.02
N TYR A 64 18.37 -17.46 -8.84
CA TYR A 64 18.07 -18.51 -9.82
C TYR A 64 17.57 -17.92 -11.15
N ALA A 65 16.68 -16.92 -11.08
CA ALA A 65 16.20 -16.18 -12.23
C ALA A 65 17.32 -15.42 -12.96
N SER A 66 18.15 -14.68 -12.22
CA SER A 66 19.24 -13.89 -12.81
C SER A 66 20.31 -14.77 -13.46
N SER A 67 20.69 -15.87 -12.82
CA SER A 67 21.67 -16.82 -13.37
C SER A 67 21.15 -17.53 -14.64
N SER A 68 19.88 -17.92 -14.68
CA SER A 68 19.27 -18.51 -15.88
C SER A 68 19.15 -17.50 -17.03
N ALA A 69 18.71 -16.27 -16.76
CA ALA A 69 18.68 -15.19 -17.75
C ALA A 69 20.08 -14.80 -18.23
N TYR A 70 21.07 -14.75 -17.34
CA TYR A 70 22.44 -14.43 -17.70
C TYR A 70 23.03 -15.49 -18.63
N ALA A 71 22.87 -16.78 -18.29
CA ALA A 71 23.31 -17.89 -19.15
C ALA A 71 22.71 -17.81 -20.56
N TYR A 72 21.43 -17.40 -20.67
CA TYR A 72 20.80 -17.17 -21.97
C TYR A 72 21.40 -15.96 -22.70
N SER A 73 21.60 -14.84 -22.00
CA SER A 73 22.14 -13.60 -22.60
C SER A 73 23.55 -13.75 -23.16
N VAL A 74 24.30 -14.71 -22.63
CA VAL A 74 25.69 -15.00 -22.99
C VAL A 74 25.77 -16.21 -23.96
N HIS A 75 24.62 -16.70 -24.45
CA HIS A 75 24.49 -17.84 -25.36
C HIS A 75 25.08 -19.15 -24.81
N LEU A 76 25.12 -19.33 -23.49
CA LEU A 76 25.45 -20.63 -22.87
C LEU A 76 24.28 -21.62 -22.99
N ILE A 77 23.05 -21.10 -23.04
CA ILE A 77 21.83 -21.89 -23.18
C ILE A 77 20.94 -21.29 -24.28
N ASP A 78 20.20 -22.15 -24.96
CA ASP A 78 19.22 -21.74 -25.96
C ASP A 78 17.90 -21.31 -25.32
N ALA A 79 17.04 -20.67 -26.11
CA ALA A 79 15.71 -20.23 -25.68
C ALA A 79 14.86 -21.39 -25.12
N ASN A 80 14.95 -22.59 -25.69
CA ASN A 80 14.23 -23.77 -25.21
C ASN A 80 14.64 -24.16 -23.78
N ALA A 81 15.95 -24.10 -23.49
CA ALA A 81 16.46 -24.39 -22.15
C ALA A 81 16.01 -23.32 -21.13
N LEU A 82 15.99 -22.05 -21.53
CA LEU A 82 15.43 -20.98 -20.68
C LEU A 82 13.95 -21.22 -20.38
N ILE A 83 13.14 -21.59 -21.38
CA ILE A 83 11.72 -21.90 -21.20
C ILE A 83 11.55 -23.06 -20.21
N VAL A 84 12.37 -24.10 -20.29
CA VAL A 84 12.33 -25.23 -19.35
C VAL A 84 12.64 -24.77 -17.91
N LEU A 85 13.63 -23.88 -17.71
CA LEU A 85 13.95 -23.35 -16.38
C LEU A 85 12.82 -22.48 -15.81
N VAL A 86 12.20 -21.63 -16.65
CA VAL A 86 11.03 -20.84 -16.27
C VAL A 86 9.85 -21.75 -15.91
N ALA A 87 9.59 -22.78 -16.71
CA ALA A 87 8.54 -23.77 -16.47
C ALA A 87 8.80 -24.58 -15.19
N ALA A 88 10.06 -24.93 -14.91
CA ALA A 88 10.44 -25.61 -13.67
C ALA A 88 10.13 -24.75 -12.44
N PHE A 89 10.47 -23.46 -12.47
CA PHE A 89 10.11 -22.54 -11.39
C PHE A 89 8.59 -22.39 -11.24
N ALA A 90 7.86 -22.21 -12.34
CA ALA A 90 6.40 -22.14 -12.32
C ALA A 90 5.77 -23.43 -11.74
N GLY A 91 6.34 -24.60 -12.05
CA GLY A 91 5.97 -25.88 -11.46
C GLY A 91 6.15 -25.89 -9.94
N VAL A 92 7.32 -25.49 -9.44
CA VAL A 92 7.60 -25.39 -7.99
C VAL A 92 6.65 -24.40 -7.31
N ALA A 93 6.42 -23.23 -7.92
CA ALA A 93 5.50 -22.22 -7.40
C ALA A 93 4.04 -22.73 -7.35
N THR A 94 3.63 -23.53 -8.34
CA THR A 94 2.30 -24.15 -8.40
C THR A 94 2.15 -25.23 -7.35
N VAL A 95 3.14 -26.10 -7.19
CA VAL A 95 3.16 -27.13 -6.13
C VAL A 95 3.09 -26.47 -4.75
N TYR A 96 3.86 -25.40 -4.53
CA TYR A 96 3.78 -24.62 -3.30
C TYR A 96 2.39 -24.00 -3.10
N ALA A 97 1.79 -23.41 -4.14
CA ALA A 97 0.45 -22.84 -4.08
C ALA A 97 -0.61 -23.90 -3.74
N ALA A 98 -0.55 -25.08 -4.38
CA ALA A 98 -1.44 -26.20 -4.14
C ALA A 98 -1.29 -26.75 -2.71
N HIS A 99 -0.05 -26.94 -2.24
CA HIS A 99 0.23 -27.33 -0.86
C HIS A 99 -0.40 -26.34 0.13
N ARG A 100 -0.25 -25.03 -0.12
CA ARG A 100 -0.82 -24.00 0.75
C ARG A 100 -2.35 -24.01 0.77
N LEU A 101 -2.99 -24.15 -0.39
CA LEU A 101 -4.45 -24.14 -0.51
C LEU A 101 -5.07 -25.40 0.12
N ILE A 102 -4.51 -26.58 -0.16
CA ILE A 102 -5.09 -27.88 0.18
C ILE A 102 -4.74 -28.30 1.61
N ILE A 103 -3.46 -28.19 1.99
CA ILE A 103 -2.94 -28.73 3.25
C ILE A 103 -2.94 -27.65 4.32
N ALA A 104 -2.40 -26.47 4.02
CA ALA A 104 -2.29 -25.41 5.01
C ALA A 104 -3.61 -24.65 5.26
N ARG A 105 -4.64 -24.83 4.43
CA ARG A 105 -5.94 -24.11 4.46
C ARG A 105 -5.79 -22.59 4.65
N THR A 106 -4.68 -22.01 4.21
CA THR A 106 -4.40 -20.57 4.38
C THR A 106 -4.55 -19.85 3.04
N GLY A 107 -5.40 -18.83 3.04
CA GLY A 107 -5.56 -17.94 1.89
C GLY A 107 -4.40 -16.95 1.80
N GLY A 108 -3.53 -17.11 0.80
CA GLY A 108 -2.54 -16.08 0.48
C GLY A 108 -1.99 -16.22 -0.93
N ILE A 109 -2.89 -16.07 -1.90
CA ILE A 109 -2.58 -16.02 -3.33
C ILE A 109 -1.51 -14.96 -3.61
N THR A 110 -1.52 -13.84 -2.87
CA THR A 110 -0.54 -12.76 -2.99
C THR A 110 0.90 -13.20 -2.74
N THR A 111 1.16 -14.20 -1.89
CA THR A 111 2.51 -14.72 -1.68
C THR A 111 3.03 -15.40 -2.95
N VAL A 112 2.18 -16.18 -3.62
CA VAL A 112 2.53 -16.86 -4.87
C VAL A 112 2.78 -15.84 -5.97
N ILE A 113 1.91 -14.84 -6.10
CA ILE A 113 2.08 -13.74 -7.04
C ILE A 113 3.42 -13.01 -6.80
N VAL A 114 3.78 -12.74 -5.55
CA VAL A 114 5.03 -12.02 -5.24
C VAL A 114 6.26 -12.87 -5.56
N MET A 115 6.21 -14.19 -5.39
CA MET A 115 7.30 -15.06 -5.85
C MET A 115 7.45 -15.04 -7.37
N LEU A 116 6.35 -14.99 -8.12
CA LEU A 116 6.39 -14.83 -9.58
C LEU A 116 6.97 -13.48 -9.98
N VAL A 117 6.57 -12.40 -9.30
CA VAL A 117 7.10 -11.05 -9.55
C VAL A 117 8.60 -10.97 -9.24
N ASP A 118 9.04 -11.53 -8.11
CA ASP A 118 10.46 -11.59 -7.72
C ASP A 118 11.31 -12.37 -8.74
N TYR A 119 10.78 -13.49 -9.26
CA TYR A 119 11.42 -14.22 -10.34
C TYR A 119 11.56 -13.38 -11.62
N ILE A 120 10.51 -12.64 -12.02
CA ILE A 120 10.58 -11.74 -13.18
C ILE A 120 11.62 -10.62 -12.96
N ILE A 121 11.68 -10.06 -11.75
CA ILE A 121 12.68 -9.05 -11.39
C ILE A 121 14.10 -9.61 -11.51
N GLY A 122 14.34 -10.83 -11.03
CA GLY A 122 15.62 -11.51 -11.18
C GLY A 122 15.97 -11.80 -12.64
N LEU A 123 15.00 -12.22 -13.47
CA LEU A 123 15.20 -12.41 -14.92
C LEU A 123 15.60 -11.10 -15.60
N LEU A 124 14.91 -10.00 -15.29
CA LEU A 124 15.22 -8.67 -15.86
C LEU A 124 16.63 -8.21 -15.49
N ALA A 125 17.05 -8.42 -14.24
CA ALA A 125 18.41 -8.14 -13.81
C ALA A 125 19.44 -8.99 -14.57
N GLY A 126 19.17 -10.29 -14.76
CA GLY A 126 20.04 -11.20 -15.50
C GLY A 126 20.16 -10.88 -16.99
N LEU A 127 19.11 -10.34 -17.61
CA LEU A 127 19.11 -9.85 -18.99
C LEU A 127 19.81 -8.49 -19.18
N GLY A 128 20.22 -7.83 -18.08
CA GLY A 128 20.92 -6.54 -18.11
C GLY A 128 20.04 -5.32 -17.83
N ALA A 129 18.72 -5.48 -17.65
CA ALA A 129 17.79 -4.41 -17.28
C ALA A 129 17.82 -4.12 -15.77
N THR A 130 19.01 -3.88 -15.21
CA THR A 130 19.26 -3.75 -13.77
C THR A 130 18.50 -2.60 -13.11
N LEU A 131 18.40 -1.43 -13.77
CA LEU A 131 17.65 -0.28 -13.26
C LEU A 131 16.13 -0.59 -13.16
N VAL A 132 15.58 -1.25 -14.18
CA VAL A 132 14.16 -1.65 -14.21
C VAL A 132 13.88 -2.67 -13.12
N ALA A 133 14.76 -3.67 -12.97
CA ALA A 133 14.66 -4.67 -11.91
C ALA A 133 14.67 -4.01 -10.51
N ALA A 134 15.59 -3.08 -10.26
CA ALA A 134 15.66 -2.36 -8.99
C ALA A 134 14.39 -1.52 -8.73
N ALA A 135 13.89 -0.79 -9.73
CA ALA A 135 12.67 0.00 -9.61
C ALA A 135 11.45 -0.88 -9.30
N LEU A 136 11.30 -2.00 -10.00
CA LEU A 136 10.21 -2.97 -9.76
C LEU A 136 10.32 -3.60 -8.37
N ALA A 137 11.52 -3.91 -7.90
CA ALA A 137 11.74 -4.43 -6.55
C ALA A 137 11.29 -3.44 -5.47
N VAL A 138 11.65 -2.16 -5.63
CA VAL A 138 11.24 -1.10 -4.71
C VAL A 138 9.73 -0.90 -4.75
N LEU A 139 9.11 -0.81 -5.94
CA LEU A 139 7.66 -0.62 -6.07
C LEU A 139 6.87 -1.81 -5.52
N THR A 140 7.32 -3.03 -5.79
CA THR A 140 6.72 -4.26 -5.25
C THR A 140 6.81 -4.27 -3.73
N THR A 141 7.99 -3.96 -3.18
CA THR A 141 8.22 -3.89 -1.73
C THR A 141 7.36 -2.80 -1.09
N PHE A 142 7.22 -1.65 -1.74
CA PHE A 142 6.39 -0.55 -1.29
C PHE A 142 4.90 -0.94 -1.24
N MET A 143 4.39 -1.54 -2.32
CA MET A 143 3.00 -2.02 -2.40
C MET A 143 2.70 -3.07 -1.32
N LEU A 144 3.69 -3.89 -1.00
CA LEU A 144 3.64 -4.86 0.08
C LEU A 144 3.63 -4.19 1.46
N ALA A 145 4.54 -3.25 1.69
CA ALA A 145 4.68 -2.54 2.97
C ALA A 145 3.43 -1.72 3.34
N ILE A 146 2.68 -1.23 2.35
CA ILE A 146 1.41 -0.50 2.55
C ILE A 146 0.33 -1.37 3.21
N LYS A 147 0.36 -2.69 3.03
CA LYS A 147 -0.69 -3.59 3.55
C LYS A 147 -0.88 -3.45 5.07
N LEU A 148 0.21 -3.44 5.84
CA LEU A 148 0.19 -3.39 7.30
C LEU A 148 -0.46 -2.12 7.88
N PRO A 149 -0.10 -0.89 7.46
CA PRO A 149 -0.77 0.32 7.91
C PRO A 149 -2.22 0.37 7.43
N VAL A 150 -2.51 -0.06 6.19
CA VAL A 150 -3.88 -0.04 5.66
C VAL A 150 -4.80 -0.96 6.47
N GLU A 151 -4.37 -2.19 6.81
CA GLU A 151 -5.17 -3.06 7.69
C GLU A 151 -5.49 -2.42 9.04
N LYS A 152 -4.54 -1.70 9.64
CA LYS A 152 -4.75 -0.99 10.91
C LYS A 152 -5.74 0.17 10.77
N ILE A 153 -5.69 0.88 9.64
CA ILE A 153 -6.58 2.01 9.35
C ILE A 153 -7.99 1.49 9.06
N VAL A 154 -8.12 0.51 8.16
CA VAL A 154 -9.40 -0.11 7.80
C VAL A 154 -10.07 -0.73 9.02
N GLY A 155 -9.32 -1.38 9.92
CA GLY A 155 -9.88 -1.90 11.16
C GLY A 155 -10.42 -0.84 12.14
N ARG A 156 -10.08 0.43 11.95
CA ARG A 156 -10.61 1.56 12.75
C ARG A 156 -11.77 2.28 12.06
N ILE A 157 -11.89 2.16 10.75
CA ILE A 157 -12.94 2.82 9.96
C ILE A 157 -14.20 1.95 9.99
N ARG A 158 -15.33 2.54 10.36
CA ARG A 158 -16.62 1.84 10.33
C ARG A 158 -17.14 1.75 8.89
N TYR A 159 -18.06 0.81 8.62
CA TYR A 159 -18.62 0.64 7.28
C TYR A 159 -19.36 1.91 6.81
N GLU A 160 -20.04 2.60 7.71
CA GLU A 160 -20.72 3.87 7.40
C GLU A 160 -19.73 4.97 7.00
N GLU A 161 -18.57 5.02 7.66
CA GLU A 161 -17.50 5.99 7.35
C GLU A 161 -16.86 5.71 5.98
N LEU A 162 -16.82 4.44 5.56
CA LEU A 162 -16.40 4.04 4.21
C LEU A 162 -17.40 4.55 3.17
N LEU A 163 -18.71 4.43 3.44
CA LEU A 163 -19.74 4.97 2.53
C LEU A 163 -19.61 6.49 2.37
N TRP A 164 -19.38 7.24 3.45
CA TRP A 164 -19.14 8.70 3.36
C TRP A 164 -17.91 9.04 2.52
N SER A 165 -16.85 8.23 2.64
CA SER A 165 -15.64 8.39 1.82
C SER A 165 -15.93 8.16 0.34
N LEU A 166 -16.78 7.17 0.03
CA LEU A 166 -17.16 6.82 -1.32
C LEU A 166 -18.12 7.85 -1.92
N GLU A 167 -19.09 8.35 -1.15
CA GLU A 167 -19.97 9.45 -1.54
C GLU A 167 -19.17 10.70 -1.89
N LEU A 168 -18.20 11.08 -1.05
CA LEU A 168 -17.30 12.18 -1.34
C LEU A 168 -16.49 11.93 -2.62
N ALA A 169 -15.94 10.71 -2.79
CA ALA A 169 -15.19 10.34 -3.99
C ALA A 169 -16.07 10.40 -5.26
N ILE A 170 -17.34 10.01 -5.17
CA ILE A 170 -18.30 10.12 -6.28
C ILE A 170 -18.49 11.60 -6.65
N VAL A 171 -18.74 12.47 -5.67
CA VAL A 171 -18.90 13.92 -5.93
C VAL A 171 -17.64 14.51 -6.56
N LEU A 172 -16.45 14.15 -6.06
CA LEU A 172 -15.19 14.73 -6.52
C LEU A 172 -14.69 14.19 -7.86
N VAL A 173 -14.79 12.87 -8.08
CA VAL A 173 -14.15 12.18 -9.19
C VAL A 173 -15.13 11.85 -10.31
N VAL A 174 -16.35 11.43 -9.97
CA VAL A 174 -17.36 11.02 -10.96
C VAL A 174 -18.16 12.21 -11.44
N VAL A 175 -18.62 13.06 -10.52
CA VAL A 175 -19.45 14.22 -10.83
C VAL A 175 -18.60 15.43 -11.23
N GLY A 176 -17.44 15.61 -10.61
CA GLY A 176 -16.52 16.72 -10.86
C GLY A 176 -16.22 17.04 -12.33
N PRO A 177 -15.87 16.06 -13.18
CA PRO A 177 -15.57 16.30 -14.60
C PRO A 177 -16.66 17.10 -15.32
N PHE A 178 -17.95 16.87 -15.02
CA PHE A 178 -19.06 17.58 -15.64
C PHE A 178 -19.07 19.08 -15.31
N PHE A 179 -18.72 19.44 -14.07
CA PHE A 179 -18.69 20.82 -13.60
C PHE A 179 -17.39 21.56 -13.97
N LEU A 180 -16.27 20.83 -14.05
CA LEU A 180 -14.97 21.38 -14.44
C LEU A 180 -14.91 21.77 -15.93
N THR A 181 -15.64 21.06 -16.79
CA THR A 181 -15.66 21.30 -18.24
C THR A 181 -16.78 22.25 -18.68
N SER A 182 -17.79 22.47 -17.84
CA SER A 182 -18.94 23.30 -18.18
C SER A 182 -18.67 24.79 -17.87
N ASN A 183 -18.76 25.64 -18.90
CA ASN A 183 -18.62 27.10 -18.77
C ASN A 183 -19.97 27.79 -18.46
N ILE A 184 -20.88 27.08 -17.79
CA ILE A 184 -22.22 27.54 -17.48
C ILE A 184 -22.11 28.42 -16.21
N GLY A 185 -22.48 29.69 -16.32
CA GLY A 185 -22.55 30.62 -15.20
C GLY A 185 -23.98 31.09 -14.97
N PHE A 186 -24.39 31.22 -13.70
CA PHE A 186 -25.68 31.76 -13.32
C PHE A 186 -25.43 33.00 -12.43
N PHE A 187 -26.00 34.16 -12.78
CA PHE A 187 -25.82 35.43 -12.07
C PHE A 187 -24.35 35.79 -11.74
N GLY A 188 -23.42 35.59 -12.68
CA GLY A 188 -22.01 35.99 -12.54
C GLY A 188 -21.12 35.02 -11.76
N VAL A 189 -21.65 33.92 -11.23
CA VAL A 189 -20.87 32.85 -10.60
C VAL A 189 -20.76 31.66 -11.55
N SER A 190 -19.53 31.18 -11.79
CA SER A 190 -19.31 30.00 -12.62
C SER A 190 -19.63 28.71 -11.85
N LEU A 191 -20.28 27.73 -12.49
CA LEU A 191 -20.51 26.40 -11.89
C LEU A 191 -19.20 25.74 -11.44
N LYS A 192 -18.11 26.00 -12.18
CA LYS A 192 -16.77 25.54 -11.84
C LYS A 192 -16.27 26.10 -10.52
N SER A 193 -16.42 27.41 -10.29
CA SER A 193 -16.02 28.06 -9.02
C SER A 193 -16.84 27.51 -7.85
N LEU A 194 -18.14 27.34 -8.05
CA LEU A 194 -19.03 26.78 -7.03
C LEU A 194 -18.65 25.33 -6.69
N TYR A 195 -18.41 24.50 -7.71
CA TYR A 195 -17.95 23.13 -7.53
C TYR A 195 -16.61 23.07 -6.81
N LEU A 196 -15.61 23.87 -7.21
CA LEU A 196 -14.30 23.91 -6.55
C LEU A 196 -14.39 24.34 -5.09
N PHE A 197 -15.27 25.29 -4.77
CA PHE A 197 -15.54 25.71 -3.40
C PHE A 197 -16.10 24.54 -2.58
N PHE A 198 -17.17 23.88 -3.05
CA PHE A 198 -17.72 22.71 -2.35
C PHE A 198 -16.70 21.57 -2.25
N ALA A 199 -15.98 21.26 -3.33
CA ALA A 199 -14.94 20.24 -3.33
C ALA A 199 -13.87 20.52 -2.27
N LEU A 200 -13.43 21.77 -2.14
CA LEU A 200 -12.45 22.18 -1.12
C LEU A 200 -13.04 22.01 0.28
N VAL A 201 -14.22 22.57 0.53
CA VAL A 201 -14.88 22.54 1.86
C VAL A 201 -15.20 21.12 2.32
N LEU A 202 -15.76 20.28 1.44
CA LEU A 202 -16.06 18.88 1.74
C LEU A 202 -14.77 18.08 1.99
N THR A 203 -13.73 18.29 1.18
CA THR A 203 -12.45 17.57 1.34
C THR A 203 -11.76 17.98 2.63
N THR A 204 -11.68 19.27 2.96
CA THR A 204 -11.05 19.73 4.21
C THR A 204 -11.82 19.20 5.42
N SER A 205 -13.15 19.33 5.42
CA SER A 205 -13.99 18.82 6.53
C SER A 205 -13.80 17.32 6.74
N TYR A 206 -13.77 16.54 5.66
CA TYR A 206 -13.57 15.10 5.73
C TYR A 206 -12.15 14.72 6.19
N LEU A 207 -11.11 15.46 5.76
CA LEU A 207 -9.74 15.29 6.26
C LEU A 207 -9.63 15.58 7.76
N GLY A 208 -10.31 16.61 8.25
CA GLY A 208 -10.42 16.92 9.68
C GLY A 208 -11.05 15.77 10.46
N TYR A 209 -12.14 15.21 9.94
CA TYR A 209 -12.80 14.05 10.54
C TYR A 209 -11.90 12.81 10.57
N ILE A 210 -11.22 12.49 9.47
CA ILE A 210 -10.25 11.38 9.41
C ILE A 210 -9.12 11.59 10.44
N ALA A 211 -8.65 12.83 10.63
CA ALA A 211 -7.59 13.11 11.60
C ALA A 211 -8.01 12.74 13.03
N VAL A 212 -9.24 13.05 13.43
CA VAL A 212 -9.83 12.60 14.72
C VAL A 212 -9.91 11.09 14.78
N ARG A 213 -10.34 10.42 13.70
CA ARG A 213 -10.46 8.96 13.70
C ARG A 213 -9.11 8.25 13.84
N LEU A 214 -8.05 8.80 13.24
CA LEU A 214 -6.70 8.21 13.28
C LEU A 214 -5.94 8.53 14.57
N LYS A 215 -6.03 9.77 15.07
CA LYS A 215 -5.26 10.28 16.22
C LYS A 215 -6.07 10.42 17.51
N GLY A 216 -7.38 10.19 17.50
CA GLY A 216 -8.24 10.40 18.66
C GLY A 216 -8.31 11.87 19.05
N VAL A 217 -8.07 12.15 20.34
CA VAL A 217 -8.17 13.49 20.96
C VAL A 217 -7.22 14.51 20.31
N GLU A 218 -6.01 14.09 19.92
CA GLU A 218 -5.06 14.95 19.21
C GLU A 218 -5.54 15.35 17.80
N GLY A 219 -6.47 14.58 17.24
CA GLY A 219 -7.08 14.88 15.95
C GLY A 219 -8.12 16.00 16.02
N ILE A 220 -8.62 16.34 17.21
CA ILE A 220 -9.70 17.33 17.39
C ILE A 220 -9.23 18.73 16.98
N ALA A 221 -7.96 19.07 17.20
CA ALA A 221 -7.38 20.33 16.72
C ALA A 221 -7.39 20.43 15.19
N TYR A 222 -7.14 19.31 14.49
CA TYR A 222 -7.20 19.26 13.03
C TYR A 222 -8.64 19.33 12.52
N LEU A 223 -9.59 18.68 13.19
CA LEU A 223 -11.02 18.83 12.87
C LEU A 223 -11.49 20.27 13.07
N ALA A 224 -11.11 20.91 14.17
CA ALA A 224 -11.44 22.31 14.45
C ALA A 224 -10.90 23.24 13.37
N LEU A 225 -9.64 23.07 12.96
CA LEU A 225 -9.02 23.85 11.89
C LEU A 225 -9.70 23.60 10.54
N PHE A 226 -9.77 22.33 10.11
CA PHE A 226 -10.23 22.01 8.76
C PHE A 226 -11.75 22.14 8.57
N GLY A 227 -12.53 21.88 9.62
CA GLY A 227 -13.97 22.13 9.63
C GLY A 227 -14.30 23.61 9.80
N GLY A 228 -13.43 24.39 10.47
CA GLY A 228 -13.57 25.83 10.60
C GLY A 228 -13.60 26.57 9.25
N PHE A 229 -12.86 26.07 8.24
CA PHE A 229 -12.96 26.57 6.85
C PHE A 229 -14.37 26.44 6.24
N ALA A 230 -15.16 25.48 6.72
CA ALA A 230 -16.54 25.29 6.28
C ALA A 230 -17.50 26.16 7.08
N ASN A 231 -17.50 25.97 8.40
CA ASN A 231 -18.33 26.70 9.36
C ASN A 231 -17.77 26.51 10.78
N SER A 232 -17.35 27.60 11.43
CA SER A 232 -16.75 27.57 12.77
C SER A 232 -17.73 27.13 13.86
N GLU A 233 -19.02 27.48 13.75
CA GLU A 233 -20.05 27.17 14.76
C GLU A 233 -20.41 25.68 14.75
N ALA A 234 -20.72 25.15 13.56
CA ALA A 234 -21.05 23.74 13.38
C ALA A 234 -19.88 22.84 13.77
N THR A 235 -18.65 23.23 13.41
CA THR A 235 -17.43 22.49 13.74
C THR A 235 -17.16 22.50 15.23
N THR A 236 -17.36 23.63 15.90
CA THR A 236 -17.19 23.73 17.35
C THR A 236 -18.15 22.80 18.07
N MET A 237 -19.44 22.79 17.69
CA MET A 237 -20.42 21.86 18.28
C MET A 237 -20.03 20.39 18.05
N ALA A 238 -19.67 20.03 16.81
CA ALA A 238 -19.26 18.67 16.48
C ALA A 238 -18.04 18.21 17.28
N CYS A 239 -17.02 19.07 17.44
CA CYS A 239 -15.86 18.78 18.28
C CYS A 239 -16.25 18.58 19.75
N LEU A 240 -17.13 19.44 20.31
CA LEU A 240 -17.55 19.34 21.70
C LEU A 240 -18.38 18.08 22.00
N GLU A 241 -19.17 17.60 21.03
CA GLU A 241 -19.91 16.34 21.13
C GLU A 241 -18.98 15.11 21.13
N MET A 242 -17.90 15.17 20.36
CA MET A 242 -16.90 14.09 20.29
C MET A 242 -15.98 14.03 21.52
N MET A 243 -16.03 15.03 22.39
CA MET A 243 -15.17 15.15 23.58
C MET A 243 -15.86 14.64 24.86
N SER A 244 -15.08 13.96 25.69
CA SER A 244 -15.48 13.64 27.07
C SER A 244 -15.62 14.90 27.93
N SER A 245 -16.24 14.75 29.10
CA SER A 245 -16.48 15.85 30.05
C SER A 245 -15.19 16.46 30.60
N GLU A 246 -14.12 15.68 30.78
CA GLU A 246 -12.80 16.19 31.18
C GLU A 246 -12.10 16.94 30.04
N GLU A 247 -12.13 16.41 28.82
CA GLU A 247 -11.52 17.04 27.64
C GLU A 247 -12.19 18.38 27.33
N ARG A 248 -13.52 18.46 27.45
CA ARG A 248 -14.28 19.71 27.23
C ARG A 248 -13.81 20.84 28.15
N LYS A 249 -13.48 20.55 29.40
CA LYS A 249 -12.98 21.57 30.34
C LYS A 249 -11.61 22.10 29.97
N LYS A 250 -10.75 21.29 29.34
CA LYS A 250 -9.36 21.64 29.01
C LYS A 250 -9.19 22.20 27.60
N LEU A 251 -9.90 21.65 26.62
CA LEU A 251 -9.66 21.92 25.18
C LEU A 251 -10.71 22.81 24.51
N SER A 252 -11.86 23.11 25.15
CA SER A 252 -12.95 23.88 24.51
C SER A 252 -12.50 25.24 23.97
N LEU A 253 -11.75 26.01 24.76
CA LEU A 253 -11.19 27.30 24.33
C LEU A 253 -10.26 27.17 23.12
N HIS A 254 -9.40 26.13 23.11
CA HIS A 254 -8.49 25.88 21.99
C HIS A 254 -9.27 25.55 20.71
N VAL A 255 -10.30 24.71 20.80
CA VAL A 255 -11.15 24.33 19.66
C VAL A 255 -11.88 25.52 19.07
N VAL A 256 -12.49 26.38 19.91
CA VAL A 256 -13.21 27.58 19.47
C VAL A 256 -12.27 28.56 18.77
N VAL A 257 -11.08 28.80 19.34
CA VAL A 257 -10.09 29.71 18.74
C VAL A 257 -9.60 29.14 17.40
N LEU A 258 -9.27 27.86 17.33
CA LEU A 258 -8.83 27.21 16.09
C LEU A 258 -9.90 27.26 14.99
N ALA A 259 -11.16 26.99 15.32
CA ALA A 259 -12.26 27.02 14.36
C ALA A 259 -12.52 28.45 13.84
N ASN A 260 -12.46 29.46 14.71
CA ASN A 260 -12.65 30.85 14.30
C ASN A 260 -11.46 31.39 13.49
N VAL A 261 -10.22 31.05 13.87
CA VAL A 261 -9.02 31.47 13.12
C VAL A 261 -9.01 30.86 11.72
N ALA A 262 -9.52 29.64 11.54
CA ALA A 262 -9.60 29.03 10.22
C ALA A 262 -10.65 29.68 9.28
N MET A 263 -11.62 30.40 9.84
CA MET A 263 -12.68 31.07 9.06
C MET A 263 -12.25 32.46 8.56
N VAL A 264 -11.28 33.10 9.23
CA VAL A 264 -10.76 34.45 8.92
C VAL A 264 -9.68 34.37 7.84
#